data_AF-A0A9D6PFZ2-F1
#
_entry.id   AF-A0A9D6PFZ2-F1
#
_cell.length_a   1.000
_cell.length_b   1.000
_cell.length_c   1.000
_cell.angle_alpha   90.00
_cell.angle_beta   90.00
_cell.angle_gamma   90.00
#
_symmetry.space_group_name_H-M   'P 1'
#
loop_
_entity.id
_entity.type
_entity.pdbx_description
1 polymer ?
#
loop_
_entity_poly.entity_id
_entity_poly.type
_entity_poly.pdbx_seq_one_letter_code
_entity_poly.pdbx_strand_id
1 'polypeptide(L)'
;MKKLFCFFSCRFLFFSALLFFTAGLFFQAVYAFKNRDVLFLHVGIPALEAGLKAYRENKPVLPFVIQALAGGFLMKHGFEIGAKVDERSPWKAFRAKVLVNMGSSIIESIGKRFSYRMDVGPFWLISDFRDVRIHLGLHSTIAPIVNLIEGAKFDPVRSL
;
A
#
# COMPACT_ATOMS: atom_id res chain seq x y z
N MET A 1 -30.36 26.13 3.77
CA MET A 1 -29.39 26.75 2.82
C MET A 1 -27.97 26.92 3.37
N LYS A 2 -27.74 27.26 4.65
CA LYS A 2 -26.37 27.43 5.21
C LYS A 2 -25.48 26.16 5.24
N LYS A 3 -26.07 24.95 5.34
CA LYS A 3 -25.30 23.68 5.38
C LYS A 3 -24.69 23.28 4.02
N LEU A 4 -25.28 23.70 2.91
CA LEU A 4 -24.81 23.35 1.56
C LEU A 4 -23.55 24.13 1.16
N PHE A 5 -23.45 25.38 1.62
CA PHE A 5 -22.30 26.25 1.34
C PHE A 5 -21.04 25.79 2.10
N CYS A 6 -21.18 25.38 3.37
CA CYS A 6 -20.07 24.88 4.18
C CYS A 6 -19.49 23.57 3.62
N PHE A 7 -20.33 22.70 3.06
CA PHE A 7 -19.90 21.44 2.44
C PHE A 7 -19.12 21.66 1.14
N PHE A 8 -19.51 22.66 0.34
CA PHE A 8 -18.81 23.05 -0.88
C PHE A 8 -17.45 23.69 -0.58
N SER A 9 -17.39 24.60 0.41
CA SER A 9 -16.14 25.24 0.84
C SER A 9 -15.12 24.24 1.38
N CYS A 10 -15.56 23.22 2.11
CA CYS A 10 -14.67 22.21 2.68
C CYS A 10 -14.09 21.26 1.61
N ARG A 11 -14.90 20.88 0.61
CA ARG A 11 -14.43 20.07 -0.53
C ARG A 11 -13.48 20.86 -1.43
N PHE A 12 -13.75 22.15 -1.63
CA PHE A 12 -12.87 23.01 -2.43
C PHE A 12 -11.52 23.23 -1.74
N LEU A 13 -11.51 23.44 -0.42
CA LEU A 13 -10.29 23.51 0.39
C LEU A 13 -9.47 22.22 0.35
N PHE A 14 -10.14 21.06 0.43
CA PHE A 14 -9.48 19.76 0.36
C PHE A 14 -8.88 19.50 -1.03
N PHE A 15 -9.61 19.85 -2.10
CA PHE A 15 -9.11 19.75 -3.47
C PHE A 15 -7.94 20.71 -3.74
N SER A 16 -8.00 21.95 -3.23
CA SER A 16 -6.89 22.90 -3.37
C SER A 16 -5.67 22.47 -2.58
N ALA A 17 -5.85 21.89 -1.39
CA ALA A 17 -4.74 21.35 -0.59
C ALA A 17 -4.11 20.13 -1.27
N LEU A 18 -4.93 19.25 -1.85
CA LEU A 18 -4.45 18.09 -2.62
C LEU A 18 -3.69 18.54 -3.87
N LEU A 19 -4.23 19.51 -4.62
CA LEU A 19 -3.58 20.10 -5.80
C LEU A 19 -2.25 20.78 -5.46
N PHE A 20 -2.18 21.53 -4.35
CA PHE A 20 -0.94 22.14 -3.87
C PHE A 20 0.08 21.08 -3.43
N PHE A 21 -0.36 20.00 -2.79
CA PHE A 21 0.50 18.90 -2.39
C PHE A 21 1.05 18.15 -3.61
N THR A 22 0.20 17.88 -4.61
CA THR A 22 0.63 17.25 -5.86
C THR A 22 1.53 18.16 -6.70
N ALA A 23 1.20 19.46 -6.81
CA ALA A 23 2.02 20.42 -7.54
C ALA A 23 3.38 20.65 -6.86
N GLY A 24 3.41 20.69 -5.52
CA GLY A 24 4.65 20.78 -4.75
C GLY A 24 5.57 19.57 -4.94
N LEU A 25 5.01 18.39 -5.18
CA LEU A 25 5.76 17.18 -5.51
C LEU A 25 6.37 17.18 -6.92
N PHE A 26 5.83 17.97 -7.86
CA PHE A 26 6.41 18.11 -9.21
C PHE A 26 7.56 19.12 -9.27
N PHE A 27 7.63 20.09 -8.34
CA PHE A 27 8.64 21.17 -8.35
C PHE A 27 9.84 20.93 -7.45
N GLN A 28 9.83 19.89 -6.61
CA GLN A 28 11.00 19.52 -5.82
C GLN A 28 11.75 18.38 -6.49
N ALA A 29 13.05 18.59 -6.71
CA ALA A 29 14.00 17.54 -7.01
C ALA A 29 13.66 16.30 -6.16
N VAL A 30 13.45 15.16 -6.81
CA VAL A 30 13.07 13.90 -6.18
C VAL A 30 14.19 13.49 -5.24
N TYR A 31 14.15 13.96 -4.00
CA TYR A 31 15.05 13.51 -2.96
C TYR A 31 14.68 12.07 -2.64
N ALA A 32 15.60 11.13 -2.91
CA ALA A 32 15.44 9.76 -2.49
C ALA A 32 15.16 9.74 -0.97
N PHE A 33 14.02 9.17 -0.59
CA PHE A 33 13.62 9.05 0.82
C PHE A 33 14.74 8.38 1.62
N LYS A 34 15.14 8.98 2.76
CA LYS A 34 16.13 8.36 3.63
C LYS A 34 15.50 7.13 4.31
N ASN A 35 16.31 6.16 4.72
CA ASN A 35 15.83 4.96 5.44
C ASN A 35 14.95 5.27 6.67
N ARG A 36 15.21 6.39 7.35
CA ARG A 36 14.37 6.86 8.48
C ARG A 36 12.97 7.27 8.03
N ASP A 37 12.84 7.87 6.84
CA ASP A 37 11.58 8.36 6.30
C ASP A 37 10.74 7.16 5.85
N VAL A 38 11.37 6.16 5.20
CA VAL A 38 10.76 4.87 4.84
C VAL A 38 10.29 4.10 6.07
N LEU A 39 11.10 4.08 7.14
CA LEU A 39 10.70 3.47 8.42
C LEU A 39 9.48 4.18 9.01
N PHE A 40 9.49 5.50 9.05
CA PHE A 40 8.38 6.26 9.61
C PHE A 40 7.09 6.08 8.80
N LEU A 41 7.17 6.11 7.46
CA LEU A 41 6.03 5.93 6.57
C LEU A 41 5.38 4.55 6.69
N HIS A 42 6.18 3.47 6.76
CA HIS A 42 5.65 2.10 6.78
C HIS A 42 5.40 1.54 8.19
N VAL A 43 6.05 2.08 9.21
CA VAL A 43 5.97 1.55 10.59
C VAL A 43 5.35 2.57 11.53
N GLY A 44 5.85 3.81 11.52
CA GLY A 44 5.43 4.87 12.44
C GLY A 44 3.98 5.32 12.22
N ILE A 45 3.63 5.71 10.99
CA ILE A 45 2.30 6.19 10.66
C ILE A 45 1.23 5.10 10.91
N PRO A 46 1.38 3.84 10.43
CA PRO A 46 0.38 2.81 10.70
C PRO A 46 0.21 2.51 12.19
N ALA A 47 1.29 2.55 12.98
CA ALA A 47 1.21 2.35 14.43
C ALA A 47 0.43 3.48 15.13
N LEU A 48 0.65 4.73 14.73
CA LEU A 48 -0.10 5.87 15.24
C LEU A 48 -1.59 5.78 14.84
N GLU A 49 -1.88 5.47 13.58
CA GLU A 49 -3.26 5.31 13.11
C GLU A 49 -3.98 4.17 13.83
N ALA A 50 -3.30 3.03 14.03
CA ALA A 50 -3.84 1.90 14.77
C ALA A 50 -4.11 2.25 16.24
N GLY A 51 -3.20 3.00 16.88
CA GLY A 51 -3.39 3.47 18.25
C GLY A 51 -4.56 4.43 18.39
N LEU A 52 -4.68 5.41 17.48
CA LEU A 52 -5.81 6.34 17.43
C LEU A 52 -7.13 5.62 17.16
N LYS A 53 -7.13 4.62 16.27
CA LYS A 53 -8.30 3.79 15.98
C LYS A 53 -8.73 2.99 17.21
N ALA A 54 -7.80 2.34 17.90
CA ALA A 54 -8.10 1.58 19.12
C ALA A 54 -8.68 2.47 20.22
N TYR A 55 -8.12 3.67 20.40
CA TYR A 55 -8.64 4.66 21.35
C TYR A 55 -10.06 5.09 21.01
N ARG A 56 -10.35 5.40 19.73
CA ARG A 56 -11.70 5.77 19.26
C ARG A 56 -12.71 4.63 19.42
N GLU A 57 -12.29 3.38 19.27
CA GLU A 57 -13.15 2.20 19.39
C GLU A 57 -13.25 1.66 20.84
N ASN A 58 -12.67 2.33 21.84
CA ASN A 58 -12.58 1.86 23.23
C ASN A 58 -12.01 0.44 23.36
N LYS A 59 -11.03 0.09 22.52
CA LYS A 59 -10.36 -1.21 22.50
C LYS A 59 -8.96 -1.09 23.11
N PRO A 60 -8.37 -2.20 23.59
CA PRO A 60 -7.00 -2.18 24.08
C PRO A 60 -6.05 -1.72 22.97
N VAL A 61 -5.30 -0.65 23.23
CA VAL A 61 -4.42 0.03 22.26
C VAL A 61 -3.20 -0.82 21.92
N LEU A 62 -2.62 -1.47 22.91
CA LEU A 62 -1.34 -2.17 22.76
C LEU A 62 -1.38 -3.28 21.69
N PRO A 63 -2.38 -4.19 21.65
CA PRO A 63 -2.49 -5.19 20.58
C PRO A 63 -2.60 -4.58 19.18
N PHE A 64 -3.30 -3.46 19.03
CA PHE A 64 -3.49 -2.79 17.74
C PHE A 64 -2.18 -2.18 17.24
N VAL A 65 -1.44 -1.54 18.14
CA VAL A 65 -0.11 -0.97 17.85
C VAL A 65 0.88 -2.08 17.52
N ILE A 66 0.91 -3.17 18.28
CA ILE A 66 1.81 -4.32 18.00
C ILE A 66 1.50 -4.92 16.62
N GLN A 67 0.21 -5.11 16.29
CA GLN A 67 -0.20 -5.63 14.99
C GLN A 67 0.26 -4.68 13.86
N ALA A 68 0.10 -3.37 14.03
CA ALA A 68 0.56 -2.38 13.06
C ALA A 68 2.08 -2.38 12.90
N LEU A 69 2.83 -2.46 13.99
CA LEU A 69 4.29 -2.51 13.98
C LEU A 69 4.79 -3.78 13.28
N ALA A 70 4.18 -4.93 13.56
CA ALA A 70 4.52 -6.19 12.92
C ALA A 70 4.27 -6.13 11.40
N GLY A 71 3.11 -5.61 10.99
CA GLY A 71 2.79 -5.44 9.56
C GLY A 71 3.74 -4.44 8.88
N GLY A 72 4.02 -3.32 9.52
CA GLY A 72 4.95 -2.31 9.00
C GLY A 72 6.38 -2.82 8.86
N PHE A 73 6.84 -3.62 9.82
CA PHE A 73 8.17 -4.22 9.78
C PHE A 73 8.30 -5.24 8.63
N LEU A 74 7.25 -6.04 8.39
CA LEU A 74 7.19 -6.95 7.24
C LEU A 74 7.22 -6.20 5.91
N MET A 75 6.49 -5.08 5.80
CA MET A 75 6.55 -4.22 4.62
C MET A 75 7.95 -3.65 4.40
N LYS A 76 8.57 -3.07 5.43
CA LYS A 76 9.93 -2.53 5.37
C LYS A 76 10.92 -3.59 4.90
N HIS A 77 10.88 -4.78 5.49
CA HIS A 77 11.78 -5.87 5.11
C HIS A 77 11.53 -6.35 3.67
N GLY A 78 10.26 -6.41 3.24
CA GLY A 78 9.90 -6.68 1.87
C GLY A 78 10.50 -5.66 0.89
N PHE A 79 10.39 -4.35 1.20
CA PHE A 79 11.02 -3.30 0.39
C PHE A 79 12.55 -3.38 0.38
N GLU A 80 13.19 -3.68 1.51
CA GLU A 80 14.65 -3.86 1.59
C GLU A 80 15.14 -5.04 0.74
N ILE A 81 14.38 -6.14 0.70
CA ILE A 81 14.67 -7.27 -0.19
C ILE A 81 14.45 -6.82 -1.63
N GLY A 82 13.31 -6.22 -1.95
CA GLY A 82 12.97 -5.76 -3.30
C GLY A 82 13.99 -4.79 -3.89
N ALA A 83 14.52 -3.86 -3.09
CA ALA A 83 15.54 -2.90 -3.51
C ALA A 83 16.90 -3.55 -3.85
N LYS A 84 17.13 -4.78 -3.39
CA LYS A 84 18.36 -5.55 -3.63
C LYS A 84 18.16 -6.70 -4.61
N VAL A 85 16.98 -6.81 -5.22
CA VAL A 85 16.71 -7.84 -6.23
C VAL A 85 17.31 -7.39 -7.54
N ASP A 86 18.29 -8.16 -8.00
CA ASP A 86 18.79 -8.11 -9.36
C ASP A 86 17.81 -8.86 -10.29
N GLU A 87 17.71 -8.48 -11.57
CA GLU A 87 16.74 -9.04 -12.53
C GLU A 87 16.82 -10.59 -12.65
N ARG A 88 17.92 -11.17 -12.19
CA ARG A 88 18.23 -12.60 -12.27
C ARG A 88 17.61 -13.47 -11.16
N SER A 89 16.89 -12.90 -10.18
CA SER A 89 16.29 -13.69 -9.10
C SER A 89 14.79 -13.41 -8.89
N PRO A 90 13.93 -13.91 -9.80
CA PRO A 90 12.46 -13.74 -9.70
C PRO A 90 11.88 -14.19 -8.36
N TRP A 91 12.46 -15.24 -7.78
CA TRP A 91 12.03 -15.76 -6.47
C TRP A 91 12.24 -14.76 -5.32
N LYS A 92 13.33 -13.98 -5.35
CA LYS A 92 13.57 -12.95 -4.33
C LYS A 92 12.59 -11.78 -4.49
N ALA A 93 12.27 -11.39 -5.73
CA ALA A 93 11.22 -10.40 -6.02
C ALA A 93 9.85 -10.88 -5.53
N PHE A 94 9.50 -12.14 -5.83
CA PHE A 94 8.24 -12.73 -5.37
C PHE A 94 8.14 -12.75 -3.84
N ARG A 95 9.22 -13.18 -3.16
CA ARG A 95 9.28 -13.17 -1.68
C ARG A 95 9.13 -11.75 -1.12
N ALA A 96 9.79 -10.77 -1.70
CA ALA A 96 9.64 -9.36 -1.32
C ALA A 96 8.18 -8.92 -1.44
N LYS A 97 7.53 -9.24 -2.56
CA LYS A 97 6.12 -8.92 -2.81
C LYS A 97 5.19 -9.58 -1.79
N VAL A 98 5.40 -10.86 -1.48
CA VAL A 98 4.63 -11.59 -0.46
C VAL A 98 4.74 -10.91 0.91
N LEU A 99 5.95 -10.51 1.32
CA LEU A 99 6.18 -9.83 2.60
C LEU A 99 5.48 -8.47 2.67
N VAL A 100 5.55 -7.67 1.60
CA VAL A 100 4.85 -6.37 1.54
C VAL A 100 3.33 -6.56 1.63
N ASN A 101 2.77 -7.47 0.84
CA ASN A 101 1.33 -7.73 0.84
C ASN A 101 0.84 -8.32 2.16
N MET A 102 1.64 -9.20 2.78
CA MET A 102 1.35 -9.74 4.11
C MET A 102 1.34 -8.64 5.17
N GLY A 103 2.35 -7.77 5.17
CA GLY A 103 2.43 -6.66 6.10
C GLY A 103 1.26 -5.68 5.94
N SER A 104 0.90 -5.34 4.70
CA SER A 104 -0.29 -4.52 4.39
C SER A 104 -1.58 -5.18 4.88
N SER A 105 -1.75 -6.48 4.59
CA SER A 105 -2.93 -7.25 5.01
C SER A 105 -3.09 -7.30 6.53
N ILE A 106 -1.98 -7.42 7.26
CA ILE A 106 -1.96 -7.39 8.73
C ILE A 106 -2.43 -6.02 9.25
N ILE A 107 -1.95 -4.91 8.66
CA ILE A 107 -2.35 -3.56 9.04
C ILE A 107 -3.83 -3.31 8.71
N GLU A 108 -4.27 -3.67 7.51
CA GLU A 108 -5.67 -3.49 7.08
C GLU A 108 -6.65 -4.28 7.96
N SER A 109 -6.21 -5.41 8.48
CA SER A 109 -7.01 -6.30 9.33
C SER A 109 -7.04 -5.87 10.80
N ILE A 110 -6.44 -4.74 11.19
CA ILE A 110 -6.45 -4.27 12.57
C ILE A 110 -7.88 -4.03 13.07
N GLY A 111 -8.24 -4.72 14.14
CA GLY A 111 -9.59 -4.67 14.73
C GLY A 111 -10.68 -5.38 13.90
N LYS A 112 -10.28 -6.14 12.88
CA LYS A 112 -11.14 -6.95 12.01
C LYS A 112 -10.60 -8.38 11.93
N ARG A 113 -11.35 -9.27 11.27
CA ARG A 113 -10.84 -10.60 10.93
C ARG A 113 -9.74 -10.47 9.88
N PHE A 114 -8.67 -11.25 10.02
CA PHE A 114 -7.58 -11.26 9.06
C PHE A 114 -8.06 -11.68 7.66
N SER A 115 -7.67 -10.89 6.66
CA SER A 115 -7.85 -11.17 5.24
C SER A 115 -6.55 -10.85 4.52
N TYR A 116 -5.93 -11.87 3.94
CA TYR A 116 -4.76 -11.73 3.11
C TYR A 116 -5.16 -11.25 1.71
N ARG A 117 -4.49 -10.22 1.22
CA ARG A 117 -4.70 -9.64 -0.11
C ARG A 117 -3.37 -9.55 -0.82
N MET A 118 -3.33 -10.00 -2.06
CA MET A 118 -2.13 -9.93 -2.88
C MET A 118 -2.48 -9.80 -4.35
N ASP A 119 -1.83 -8.87 -5.04
CA ASP A 119 -1.83 -8.85 -6.49
C ASP A 119 -0.86 -9.91 -7.04
N VAL A 120 -1.33 -10.78 -7.92
CA VAL A 120 -0.57 -11.83 -8.60
C VAL A 120 -0.78 -11.65 -10.10
N GLY A 121 0.13 -10.94 -10.75
CA GLY A 121 -0.04 -10.56 -12.16
C GLY A 121 -1.40 -9.88 -12.39
N PRO A 122 -2.20 -10.27 -13.39
CA PRO A 122 -3.49 -9.64 -13.70
C PRO A 122 -4.59 -9.95 -12.67
N PHE A 123 -4.29 -10.76 -11.67
CA PHE A 123 -5.26 -11.19 -10.67
C PHE A 123 -5.01 -10.53 -9.32
N TRP A 124 -6.08 -10.28 -8.59
CA TRP A 124 -6.10 -9.91 -7.19
C TRP A 124 -6.61 -11.11 -6.40
N LEU A 125 -5.76 -11.68 -5.55
CA LEU A 125 -6.11 -12.76 -4.64
C LEU A 125 -6.55 -12.17 -3.29
N ILE A 126 -7.72 -12.60 -2.80
CA ILE A 126 -8.22 -12.33 -1.46
C ILE A 126 -8.42 -13.67 -0.78
N SER A 127 -7.68 -13.93 0.29
CA SER A 127 -7.86 -15.12 1.12
C SER A 127 -8.30 -14.70 2.51
N ASP A 128 -9.41 -15.27 2.97
CA ASP A 128 -9.82 -15.20 4.36
C ASP A 128 -9.95 -16.63 4.93
N PHE A 129 -10.35 -16.75 6.20
CA PHE A 129 -10.49 -18.04 6.86
C PHE A 129 -11.64 -18.93 6.32
N ARG A 130 -12.50 -18.41 5.44
CA ARG A 130 -13.66 -19.11 4.90
C ARG A 130 -13.52 -19.39 3.40
N ASP A 131 -12.92 -18.46 2.66
CA ASP A 131 -12.79 -18.55 1.21
C ASP A 131 -11.46 -18.02 0.66
N VAL A 132 -11.19 -18.42 -0.59
CA VAL A 132 -10.20 -17.81 -1.46
C VAL A 132 -10.94 -17.28 -2.67
N ARG A 133 -10.91 -15.96 -2.87
CA ARG A 133 -11.52 -15.27 -4.00
C ARG A 133 -10.44 -14.69 -4.91
N ILE A 134 -10.65 -14.82 -6.21
CA ILE A 134 -9.76 -14.27 -7.24
C ILE A 134 -10.57 -13.27 -8.05
N HIS A 135 -10.09 -12.03 -8.11
CA HIS A 135 -10.66 -10.96 -8.93
C HIS A 135 -9.66 -10.60 -10.02
N LEU A 136 -10.13 -10.02 -11.13
CA LEU A 136 -9.25 -9.35 -12.08
C LEU A 136 -8.82 -8.01 -11.46
N GLY A 137 -7.52 -7.82 -11.28
CA GLY A 137 -6.99 -6.60 -10.69
C GLY A 137 -7.04 -5.48 -11.72
N LEU A 138 -7.88 -4.47 -11.49
CA LEU A 138 -8.01 -3.32 -12.41
C LEU A 138 -6.65 -2.65 -12.66
N HIS A 139 -5.85 -2.40 -11.63
CA HIS A 139 -4.52 -1.78 -11.77
C HIS A 139 -3.49 -2.73 -12.39
N SER A 140 -3.54 -4.02 -12.06
CA SER A 140 -2.61 -5.01 -12.60
C SER A 140 -2.98 -5.50 -13.99
N THR A 141 -4.17 -5.16 -14.49
CA THR A 141 -4.60 -5.36 -15.88
C THR A 141 -4.36 -4.09 -16.71
N ILE A 142 -4.62 -2.90 -16.16
CA ILE A 142 -4.41 -1.63 -16.85
C ILE A 142 -2.92 -1.36 -17.07
N ALA A 143 -2.05 -1.54 -16.07
CA ALA A 143 -0.62 -1.21 -16.23
C ALA A 143 0.09 -2.02 -17.34
N PRO A 144 -0.12 -3.35 -17.46
CA PRO A 144 0.39 -4.09 -18.61
C PRO A 144 -0.23 -3.67 -19.94
N ILE A 145 -1.53 -3.35 -19.98
CA ILE A 145 -2.20 -2.88 -21.21
C ILE A 145 -1.67 -1.53 -21.65
N VAL A 146 -1.47 -0.58 -20.73
CA VAL A 146 -0.86 0.72 -21.01
C VAL A 146 0.56 0.54 -21.53
N ASN A 147 1.37 -0.29 -20.87
CA ASN A 147 2.73 -0.59 -21.33
C ASN A 147 2.74 -1.24 -22.73
N LEU A 148 1.79 -2.13 -23.04
CA LEU A 148 1.64 -2.73 -24.37
C LEU A 148 1.24 -1.69 -25.43
N ILE A 149 0.33 -0.76 -25.10
CA ILE A 149 -0.07 0.36 -25.98
C ILE A 149 1.12 1.31 -26.22
N GLU A 150 1.96 1.52 -25.20
CA GLU A 150 3.20 2.32 -25.28
C GLU A 150 4.35 1.58 -26.00
N GLY A 151 4.10 0.37 -26.50
CA GLY A 151 5.04 -0.39 -27.35
C GLY A 151 5.95 -1.36 -26.60
N ALA A 152 5.70 -1.63 -25.32
CA ALA A 152 6.40 -2.69 -24.60
C ALA A 152 6.13 -4.04 -25.27
N LYS A 153 7.19 -4.79 -25.57
CA LYS A 153 7.07 -6.13 -26.16
C LYS A 153 6.87 -7.15 -25.05
N PHE A 154 5.89 -8.04 -25.23
CA PHE A 154 5.70 -9.17 -24.34
C PHE A 154 6.91 -10.10 -24.43
N ASP A 155 7.71 -10.15 -23.36
CA ASP A 155 8.83 -11.08 -23.22
C ASP A 155 8.43 -12.20 -22.22
N PRO A 156 7.98 -13.37 -22.70
CA PRO A 156 7.54 -14.45 -21.82
C PRO A 156 8.65 -15.01 -20.92
N VAL A 157 9.93 -14.72 -21.19
CA VAL A 157 11.06 -15.15 -20.37
C VAL A 157 11.30 -14.20 -19.19
N ARG A 158 10.94 -12.91 -19.35
CA ARG A 158 11.17 -11.86 -18.34
C ARG A 158 9.91 -11.35 -17.65
N SER A 159 8.72 -11.76 -18.11
CA SER A 159 7.42 -11.24 -17.63
C SER A 159 6.79 -12.06 -16.48
N LEU A 160 7.59 -12.83 -15.73
CA LEU A 160 7.15 -13.65 -14.59
C LEU A 160 7.42 -12.99 -13.24
#